data_AF-A0A0H5Q4N0-F1
#
_entry.id   AF-A0A0H5Q4N0-F1
#
_cell.length_a   1.000
_cell.length_b   1.000
_cell.length_c   1.000
_cell.angle_alpha   90.00
_cell.angle_beta   90.00
_cell.angle_gamma   90.00
#
_symmetry.space_group_name_H-M   'P 1'
#
loop_
_entity.id
_entity.type
_entity.pdbx_description
1 polymer ?
#
loop_
_entity_poly.entity_id
_entity_poly.type
_entity_poly.pdbx_seq_one_letter_code
_entity_poly.pdbx_strand_id
1 'polypeptide(L)'
;MHEQPGLQDTARRVETCGDYLVFRHYFTVDKVRLHGASLCMKHLLCPLCAIRRGSKALKAYLDRWEVIRAANGVLRPFLVTLTVKDGDDLAERFKHLHGAQRELWKRKQRGRGSVLDGVVGAVWSYEVKRGSGSGLWHPHLHMIALAEHQPDATALAIEWKNITGDSHVVDVRPISQENPVTGFLEVFKYAVKFSDQPPEDTVHCWRTLASKRLIGSAGVFRGVVVPEDLMDDPDGLDDLPYATLFYRFLREKGGYQLNAR
;
A
#
# COMPACT_ATOMS: atom_id res chain seq x y z
N MET A 1 34.86 -4.88 -6.65
CA MET A 1 33.65 -4.72 -5.81
C MET A 1 33.64 -3.30 -5.28
N HIS A 2 32.91 -2.38 -5.93
CA HIS A 2 32.77 -1.03 -5.39
C HIS A 2 31.74 -1.07 -4.25
N GLU A 3 32.18 -0.85 -3.02
CA GLU A 3 31.29 -0.51 -1.91
C GLU A 3 30.49 0.73 -2.32
N GLN A 4 29.19 0.57 -2.49
CA GLN A 4 28.30 1.72 -2.74
C GLN A 4 28.14 2.47 -1.41
N PRO A 5 28.59 3.73 -1.30
CA PRO A 5 28.49 4.49 -0.06
C PRO A 5 27.01 4.60 0.37
N GLY A 6 26.73 4.30 1.64
CA GLY A 6 25.40 4.44 2.26
C GLY A 6 24.60 3.14 2.50
N LEU A 7 25.07 1.98 2.00
CA LEU A 7 24.43 0.69 2.29
C LEU A 7 24.61 0.26 3.75
N GLN A 8 25.83 0.42 4.30
CA GLN A 8 26.13 0.11 5.71
C GLN A 8 25.29 0.98 6.67
N ASP A 9 25.16 2.28 6.37
CA ASP A 9 24.27 3.17 7.13
C ASP A 9 22.81 2.75 7.06
N THR A 10 22.36 2.33 5.87
CA THR A 10 20.99 1.82 5.70
C THR A 10 20.78 0.55 6.50
N ALA A 11 21.75 -0.38 6.47
CA ALA A 11 21.71 -1.62 7.24
C ALA A 11 21.62 -1.32 8.74
N ARG A 12 22.51 -0.47 9.29
CA ARG A 12 22.50 -0.06 10.70
C ARG A 12 21.16 0.57 11.11
N ARG A 13 20.57 1.42 10.25
CA ARG A 13 19.26 2.02 10.51
C ARG A 13 18.13 0.99 10.51
N VAL A 14 18.15 0.03 9.57
CA VAL A 14 17.15 -1.05 9.51
C VAL A 14 17.30 -1.97 10.71
N GLU A 15 18.53 -2.31 11.09
CA GLU A 15 18.85 -3.15 12.23
C GLU A 15 18.31 -2.56 13.55
N THR A 16 18.46 -1.25 13.75
CA THR A 16 18.00 -0.54 14.95
C THR A 16 16.58 0.02 14.83
N CYS A 17 15.84 -0.39 13.79
CA CYS A 17 14.48 0.09 13.56
C CYS A 17 13.51 -0.47 14.61
N GLY A 18 12.83 0.41 15.31
CA GLY A 18 11.92 0.07 16.39
C GLY A 18 12.59 -0.05 17.76
N ASP A 19 13.93 0.07 17.86
CA ASP A 19 14.65 -0.11 19.12
C ASP A 19 14.11 0.74 20.27
N TYR A 20 13.55 1.92 19.98
CA TYR A 20 12.89 2.76 20.95
C TYR A 20 11.43 2.96 20.59
N LEU A 21 10.55 2.72 21.56
CA LEU A 21 9.12 2.99 21.47
C LEU A 21 8.72 3.92 22.62
N VAL A 22 7.81 4.84 22.35
CA VAL A 22 7.23 5.75 23.33
C VAL A 22 5.73 5.52 23.33
N PHE A 23 5.18 5.14 24.48
CA PHE A 23 3.76 4.96 24.67
C PHE A 23 3.20 6.05 25.59
N ARG A 24 1.94 6.40 25.38
CA ARG A 24 1.13 7.14 26.34
C ARG A 24 0.16 6.14 26.98
N HIS A 25 0.17 6.06 28.31
CA HIS A 25 -0.82 5.31 29.10
C HIS A 25 -1.80 6.30 29.71
N TYR A 26 -3.02 6.31 29.15
CA TYR A 26 -4.16 7.07 29.63
C TYR A 26 -4.78 6.32 30.81
N PHE A 27 -4.17 6.48 31.98
CA PHE A 27 -4.43 5.67 33.18
C PHE A 27 -5.85 5.84 33.74
N THR A 28 -6.56 6.93 33.39
CA THR A 28 -7.96 7.15 33.78
C THR A 28 -8.94 6.22 33.06
N VAL A 29 -8.56 5.69 31.90
CA VAL A 29 -9.39 4.81 31.05
C VAL A 29 -8.67 3.52 30.67
N ASP A 30 -7.51 3.27 31.29
CA ASP A 30 -6.61 2.14 31.06
C ASP A 30 -6.34 1.82 29.57
N LYS A 31 -6.02 2.86 28.79
CA LYS A 31 -5.66 2.72 27.37
C LYS A 31 -4.20 3.07 27.13
N VAL A 32 -3.50 2.24 26.35
CA VAL A 32 -2.10 2.46 25.96
C VAL A 32 -2.01 2.70 24.46
N ARG A 33 -1.39 3.81 24.05
CA ARG A 33 -1.20 4.17 22.64
C ARG A 33 0.27 4.39 22.31
N LEU A 34 0.71 3.81 21.19
CA LEU A 34 2.04 4.09 20.64
C LEU A 34 2.07 5.54 20.13
N HIS A 35 2.86 6.39 20.78
CA HIS A 35 3.00 7.80 20.47
C HIS A 35 4.23 8.09 19.60
N GLY A 36 5.35 7.40 19.86
CA GLY A 36 6.62 7.61 19.15
C GLY A 36 7.38 6.31 18.92
N ALA A 37 8.22 6.28 17.89
CA ALA A 37 9.10 5.15 17.61
C ALA A 37 10.34 5.60 16.83
N SER A 38 11.50 4.99 17.09
CA SER A 38 12.70 5.18 16.28
C SER A 38 12.62 4.35 15.00
N LEU A 39 12.33 4.97 13.85
CA LEU A 39 12.06 4.25 12.60
C LEU A 39 13.12 4.52 11.53
N CYS A 40 13.52 3.48 10.79
CA CYS A 40 14.47 3.61 9.68
C CYS A 40 13.85 4.29 8.44
N MET A 41 12.51 4.28 8.35
CA MET A 41 11.71 4.83 7.24
C MET A 41 11.98 4.16 5.87
N LYS A 42 12.69 3.03 5.85
CA LYS A 42 12.99 2.23 4.65
C LYS A 42 11.90 1.18 4.42
N HIS A 43 10.69 1.63 4.12
CA HIS A 43 9.49 0.77 3.99
C HIS A 43 9.55 -0.30 2.89
N LEU A 44 10.51 -0.26 1.94
CA LEU A 44 10.72 -1.37 0.98
C LEU A 44 11.73 -2.42 1.47
N LEU A 45 12.40 -2.17 2.60
CA LEU A 45 13.36 -3.09 3.22
C LEU A 45 12.89 -3.58 4.59
N CYS A 46 12.29 -2.69 5.37
CA CYS A 46 11.97 -2.92 6.78
C CYS A 46 10.50 -3.29 6.96
N PRO A 47 10.18 -4.50 7.45
CA PRO A 47 8.81 -4.95 7.66
C PRO A 47 8.00 -4.03 8.59
N LEU A 48 8.62 -3.52 9.66
CA LEU A 48 7.98 -2.61 10.60
C LEU A 48 7.54 -1.30 9.93
N CYS A 49 8.44 -0.71 9.12
CA CYS A 49 8.13 0.51 8.37
C CYS A 49 7.13 0.25 7.23
N ALA A 50 7.17 -0.93 6.60
CA ALA A 50 6.21 -1.37 5.61
C ALA A 50 4.80 -1.41 6.21
N ILE A 51 4.59 -2.18 7.28
CA ILE A 51 3.29 -2.34 7.94
C ILE A 51 2.74 -0.98 8.37
N ARG A 52 3.54 -0.14 9.05
CA ARG A 52 3.09 1.20 9.46
C ARG A 52 2.66 2.06 8.27
N ARG A 53 3.39 2.01 7.15
CA ARG A 53 3.04 2.78 5.95
C ARG A 53 1.76 2.25 5.30
N GLY A 54 1.61 0.93 5.21
CA GLY A 54 0.41 0.26 4.70
C GLY A 54 -0.83 0.61 5.51
N SER A 55 -0.77 0.48 6.85
CA SER A 55 -1.88 0.83 7.74
C SER A 55 -2.29 2.30 7.65
N LYS A 56 -1.33 3.23 7.55
CA LYS A 56 -1.63 4.65 7.35
C LYS A 56 -2.32 4.92 6.01
N ALA A 57 -1.84 4.28 4.93
CA ALA A 57 -2.47 4.42 3.61
C ALA A 57 -3.89 3.83 3.61
N LEU A 58 -4.06 2.65 4.22
CA LEU A 58 -5.36 2.00 4.39
C LEU A 58 -6.37 2.92 5.08
N LYS A 59 -6.05 3.42 6.28
CA LYS A 59 -6.93 4.35 7.01
C LYS A 59 -7.28 5.56 6.15
N ALA A 60 -6.27 6.22 5.56
CA ALA A 60 -6.49 7.41 4.76
C ALA A 60 -7.41 7.18 3.55
N TYR A 61 -7.38 6.01 2.91
CA TYR A 61 -8.27 5.72 1.78
C TYR A 61 -9.63 5.16 2.20
N LEU A 62 -9.73 4.48 3.34
CA LEU A 62 -11.01 4.13 3.95
C LEU A 62 -11.78 5.40 4.35
N ASP A 63 -11.14 6.37 4.98
CA ASP A 63 -11.79 7.63 5.36
C ASP A 63 -12.31 8.39 4.13
N ARG A 64 -11.52 8.41 3.05
CA ARG A 64 -11.99 8.98 1.79
C ARG A 64 -13.15 8.22 1.20
N TRP A 65 -13.14 6.90 1.29
CA TRP A 65 -14.24 6.06 0.83
C TRP A 65 -15.53 6.38 1.60
N GLU A 66 -15.46 6.55 2.92
CA GLU A 66 -16.63 6.94 3.73
C GLU A 66 -17.24 8.25 3.25
N VAL A 67 -16.42 9.27 3.00
CA VAL A 67 -16.87 10.56 2.45
C VAL A 67 -17.48 10.40 1.06
N ILE A 68 -16.82 9.65 0.16
CA ILE A 68 -17.30 9.44 -1.22
C ILE A 68 -18.62 8.68 -1.23
N ARG A 69 -18.74 7.62 -0.43
CA ARG A 69 -19.95 6.79 -0.32
C ARG A 69 -21.12 7.59 0.24
N ALA A 70 -20.88 8.43 1.26
CA ALA A 70 -21.91 9.29 1.81
C ALA A 70 -22.42 10.33 0.79
N ALA A 71 -21.53 10.87 -0.05
CA ALA A 71 -21.90 11.82 -1.10
C ALA A 71 -22.57 11.15 -2.32
N ASN A 72 -22.23 9.90 -2.62
CA ASN A 72 -22.78 9.16 -3.75
C ASN A 72 -22.96 7.67 -3.42
N GLY A 73 -24.15 7.32 -2.91
CA GLY A 73 -24.50 5.97 -2.48
C GLY A 73 -24.72 4.95 -3.61
N VAL A 74 -24.73 5.35 -4.88
CA VAL A 74 -24.82 4.38 -6.00
C VAL A 74 -23.48 3.77 -6.36
N LEU A 75 -22.37 4.40 -5.96
CA LEU A 75 -21.03 3.90 -6.24
C LEU A 75 -20.72 2.65 -5.42
N ARG A 76 -20.12 1.68 -6.11
CA ARG A 76 -19.69 0.41 -5.52
C ARG A 76 -18.19 0.24 -5.72
N PRO A 77 -17.47 -0.28 -4.71
CA PRO A 77 -16.06 -0.62 -4.87
C PRO A 77 -15.90 -1.99 -5.54
N PHE A 78 -15.03 -2.04 -6.55
CA PHE A 78 -14.62 -3.27 -7.22
C PHE A 78 -13.11 -3.45 -7.05
N LEU A 79 -12.69 -4.66 -6.69
CA LEU A 79 -11.29 -5.04 -6.77
C LEU A 79 -10.97 -5.38 -8.21
N VAL A 80 -9.94 -4.74 -8.75
CA VAL A 80 -9.38 -5.01 -10.08
C VAL A 80 -7.92 -5.37 -9.91
N THR A 81 -7.52 -6.54 -10.40
CA THR A 81 -6.11 -6.96 -10.45
C THR A 81 -5.65 -6.99 -11.90
N LEU A 82 -4.51 -6.38 -12.19
CA LEU A 82 -3.89 -6.41 -13.52
C LEU A 82 -2.46 -6.93 -13.40
N THR A 83 -2.09 -7.89 -14.24
CA THR A 83 -0.74 -8.45 -14.27
C THR A 83 -0.11 -8.27 -15.65
N VAL A 84 1.21 -8.18 -15.72
CA VAL A 84 1.96 -8.34 -16.98
C VAL A 84 2.62 -9.72 -17.00
N LYS A 85 3.11 -10.15 -18.16
CA LYS A 85 3.84 -11.41 -18.25
C LYS A 85 5.11 -11.34 -17.38
N ASP A 86 5.41 -12.44 -16.70
CA ASP A 86 6.63 -12.60 -15.93
C ASP A 86 7.90 -12.30 -16.77
N GLY A 87 8.99 -11.90 -16.13
CA GLY A 87 10.28 -11.72 -16.81
C GLY A 87 11.47 -11.60 -15.87
N ASP A 88 12.67 -11.69 -16.44
CA ASP A 88 13.92 -11.74 -15.68
C ASP A 88 14.35 -10.39 -15.08
N ASP A 89 13.96 -9.28 -15.72
CA ASP A 89 14.36 -7.92 -15.31
C ASP A 89 13.21 -7.21 -14.58
N LEU A 90 13.39 -6.98 -13.28
CA LEU A 90 12.41 -6.27 -12.46
C LEU A 90 12.16 -4.83 -12.94
N ALA A 91 13.22 -4.10 -13.26
CA ALA A 91 13.11 -2.68 -13.61
C ALA A 91 12.29 -2.51 -14.90
N GLU A 92 12.56 -3.38 -15.87
CA GLU A 92 11.83 -3.42 -17.12
C GLU A 92 10.38 -3.89 -16.89
N ARG A 93 10.14 -5.01 -16.17
CA ARG A 93 8.78 -5.53 -15.96
C ARG A 93 7.91 -4.53 -15.20
N PHE A 94 8.47 -3.84 -14.21
CA PHE A 94 7.79 -2.76 -13.50
C PHE A 94 7.49 -1.57 -14.42
N LYS A 95 8.45 -1.15 -15.26
CA LYS A 95 8.25 -0.06 -16.23
C LYS A 95 7.14 -0.41 -17.23
N HIS A 96 7.09 -1.65 -17.70
CA HIS A 96 6.06 -2.17 -18.59
C HIS A 96 4.67 -2.08 -17.95
N LEU A 97 4.49 -2.67 -16.76
CA LEU A 97 3.23 -2.60 -16.01
C LEU A 97 2.81 -1.16 -15.72
N HIS A 98 3.74 -0.31 -15.26
CA HIS A 98 3.45 1.09 -14.96
C HIS A 98 3.07 1.88 -16.22
N GLY A 99 3.71 1.61 -17.35
CA GLY A 99 3.40 2.20 -18.65
C GLY A 99 2.02 1.78 -19.16
N ALA A 100 1.73 0.47 -19.13
CA ALA A 100 0.44 -0.09 -19.52
C ALA A 100 -0.71 0.46 -18.66
N GLN A 101 -0.51 0.54 -17.35
CA GLN A 101 -1.51 1.13 -16.46
C GLN A 101 -1.73 2.62 -16.79
N ARG A 102 -0.66 3.38 -17.02
CA ARG A 102 -0.80 4.78 -17.42
C ARG A 102 -1.54 4.91 -18.76
N GLU A 103 -1.32 3.99 -19.70
CA GLU A 103 -2.06 3.95 -20.96
C GLU A 103 -3.54 3.76 -20.70
N LEU A 104 -3.92 2.70 -19.96
CA LEU A 104 -5.31 2.35 -19.63
C LEU A 104 -6.08 3.57 -19.09
N TRP A 105 -5.54 4.26 -18.09
CA TRP A 105 -6.15 5.47 -17.52
C TRP A 105 -6.23 6.67 -18.46
N LYS A 106 -5.32 6.78 -19.44
CA LYS A 106 -5.28 7.92 -20.35
C LYS A 106 -6.17 7.74 -21.58
N ARG A 107 -6.77 6.58 -21.78
CA ARG A 107 -7.59 6.29 -22.97
C ARG A 107 -8.74 7.27 -23.14
N LYS A 108 -9.56 7.45 -22.08
CA LYS A 108 -10.65 8.43 -22.06
C LYS A 108 -10.19 9.84 -22.42
N GLN A 109 -9.10 10.30 -21.81
CA GLN A 109 -8.50 11.62 -22.07
C GLN A 109 -7.97 11.78 -23.50
N ARG A 110 -7.70 10.67 -24.19
CA ARG A 110 -7.20 10.63 -25.56
C ARG A 110 -8.31 10.34 -26.59
N GLY A 111 -9.57 10.40 -26.18
CA GLY A 111 -10.71 10.11 -27.05
C GLY A 111 -10.81 8.63 -27.46
N ARG A 112 -10.19 7.73 -26.70
CA ARG A 112 -10.32 6.27 -26.88
C ARG A 112 -11.28 5.75 -25.82
N GLY A 113 -12.25 4.93 -26.23
CA GLY A 113 -13.10 4.21 -25.27
C GLY A 113 -12.29 3.25 -24.41
N SER A 114 -12.78 3.00 -23.19
CA SER A 114 -12.22 2.06 -22.23
C SER A 114 -13.32 1.35 -21.45
N VAL A 115 -13.07 0.09 -21.10
CA VAL A 115 -13.91 -0.68 -20.17
C VAL A 115 -14.01 -0.01 -18.80
N LEU A 116 -13.05 0.85 -18.47
CA LEU A 116 -13.05 1.65 -17.24
C LEU A 116 -13.72 3.03 -17.39
N ASP A 117 -14.40 3.34 -18.49
CA ASP A 117 -14.98 4.69 -18.71
C ASP A 117 -16.05 5.08 -17.68
N GLY A 118 -16.74 4.09 -17.11
CA GLY A 118 -17.69 4.23 -16.00
C GLY A 118 -17.03 4.31 -14.61
N VAL A 119 -15.71 4.13 -14.51
CA VAL A 119 -14.99 4.28 -13.25
C VAL A 119 -14.76 5.77 -12.96
N VAL A 120 -15.38 6.26 -11.89
CA VAL A 120 -15.33 7.68 -11.50
C VAL A 120 -14.15 7.98 -10.58
N GLY A 121 -13.53 6.96 -9.99
CA GLY A 121 -12.31 7.08 -9.20
C GLY A 121 -11.67 5.74 -8.93
N ALA A 122 -10.36 5.75 -8.71
CA ALA A 122 -9.65 4.55 -8.29
C ALA A 122 -8.46 4.86 -7.40
N VAL A 123 -8.02 3.86 -6.65
CA VAL A 123 -6.73 3.82 -5.97
C VAL A 123 -6.09 2.46 -6.24
N TRP A 124 -4.79 2.44 -6.47
CA TRP A 124 -4.06 1.20 -6.74
C TRP A 124 -2.68 1.21 -6.14
N SER A 125 -2.15 0.01 -5.98
CA SER A 125 -0.77 -0.23 -5.56
C SER A 125 -0.13 -1.30 -6.41
N TYR A 126 1.18 -1.18 -6.58
CA TYR A 126 1.99 -2.18 -7.26
C TYR A 126 2.56 -3.17 -6.24
N GLU A 127 2.46 -4.45 -6.57
CA GLU A 127 3.08 -5.55 -5.86
C GLU A 127 4.07 -6.24 -6.82
N VAL A 128 5.20 -6.68 -6.27
CA VAL A 128 6.23 -7.41 -7.00
C VAL A 128 6.61 -8.60 -6.17
N LYS A 129 6.60 -9.79 -6.78
CA LYS A 129 7.12 -11.03 -6.20
C LYS A 129 7.79 -11.88 -7.26
N ARG A 130 8.45 -12.96 -6.86
CA ARG A 130 8.81 -14.05 -7.77
C ARG A 130 7.56 -14.89 -8.09
N GLY A 131 7.36 -15.23 -9.35
CA GLY A 131 6.30 -16.14 -9.78
C GLY A 131 6.51 -17.53 -9.22
N SER A 132 5.41 -18.16 -8.74
CA SER A 132 5.44 -19.50 -8.17
C SER A 132 5.94 -20.51 -9.22
N GLY A 133 7.13 -21.08 -8.99
CA GLY A 133 7.72 -22.10 -9.86
C GLY A 133 8.53 -21.58 -11.05
N SER A 134 8.37 -20.31 -11.46
CA SER A 134 9.17 -19.72 -12.57
C SER A 134 10.48 -19.10 -12.08
N GLY A 135 10.51 -18.54 -10.87
CA GLY A 135 11.62 -17.73 -10.39
C GLY A 135 11.77 -16.38 -11.11
N LEU A 136 10.83 -16.04 -11.98
CA LEU A 136 10.79 -14.77 -12.73
C LEU A 136 10.07 -13.70 -11.91
N TRP A 137 10.32 -12.42 -12.22
CA TRP A 137 9.59 -11.32 -11.59
C TRP A 137 8.15 -11.27 -12.09
N HIS A 138 7.21 -11.21 -11.15
CA HIS A 138 5.78 -11.17 -11.34
C HIS A 138 5.21 -9.85 -10.76
N PRO A 139 5.38 -8.72 -11.46
CA PRO A 139 4.74 -7.48 -11.03
C PRO A 139 3.27 -7.49 -11.42
N HIS A 140 2.44 -7.07 -10.49
CA HIS A 140 1.01 -6.87 -10.68
C HIS A 140 0.57 -5.64 -9.90
N LEU A 141 -0.64 -5.18 -10.16
CA LEU A 141 -1.28 -4.16 -9.35
C LEU A 141 -2.63 -4.64 -8.88
N HIS A 142 -2.99 -4.21 -7.68
CA HIS A 142 -4.33 -4.29 -7.14
C HIS A 142 -4.92 -2.89 -7.11
N MET A 143 -6.18 -2.78 -7.49
CA MET A 143 -6.90 -1.53 -7.63
C MET A 143 -8.28 -1.64 -7.00
N ILE A 144 -8.68 -0.58 -6.31
CA ILE A 144 -10.06 -0.31 -5.97
C ILE A 144 -10.60 0.62 -7.04
N ALA A 145 -11.57 0.18 -7.83
CA ALA A 145 -12.28 0.98 -8.82
C ALA A 145 -13.69 1.30 -8.30
N LEU A 146 -14.07 2.57 -8.31
CA LEU A 146 -15.43 3.01 -7.94
C LEU A 146 -16.26 3.25 -9.19
N ALA A 147 -17.35 2.51 -9.32
CA ALA A 147 -18.30 2.61 -10.42
C ALA A 147 -19.70 2.21 -9.96
N GLU A 148 -20.73 2.57 -10.72
CA GLU A 148 -22.11 2.10 -10.47
C GLU A 148 -22.29 0.62 -10.85
N HIS A 149 -21.59 0.20 -11.89
CA HIS A 149 -21.61 -1.15 -12.43
C HIS A 149 -20.21 -1.76 -12.47
N GLN A 150 -20.14 -3.08 -12.28
CA GLN A 150 -18.89 -3.81 -12.34
C GLN A 150 -18.26 -3.68 -13.74
N PRO A 151 -16.97 -3.34 -13.85
CA PRO A 151 -16.26 -3.42 -15.12
C PRO A 151 -16.28 -4.84 -15.70
N ASP A 152 -16.49 -4.97 -17.00
CA ASP A 152 -16.52 -6.28 -17.66
C ASP A 152 -15.10 -6.88 -17.71
N ALA A 153 -14.90 -8.01 -17.03
CA ALA A 153 -13.59 -8.65 -16.92
C ALA A 153 -13.06 -9.15 -18.28
N THR A 154 -13.95 -9.64 -19.16
CA THR A 154 -13.58 -10.18 -20.47
C THR A 154 -13.13 -9.06 -21.40
N ALA A 155 -13.89 -7.97 -21.45
CA ALA A 155 -13.54 -6.79 -22.22
C ALA A 155 -12.25 -6.16 -21.68
N LEU A 156 -12.09 -6.11 -20.35
CA LEU A 156 -10.87 -5.61 -19.72
C LEU A 156 -9.66 -6.48 -20.08
N ALA A 157 -9.80 -7.80 -20.11
CA ALA A 157 -8.73 -8.71 -20.53
C ALA A 157 -8.29 -8.46 -21.97
N ILE A 158 -9.24 -8.25 -22.89
CA ILE A 158 -8.97 -7.92 -24.30
C ILE A 158 -8.26 -6.56 -24.40
N GLU A 159 -8.77 -5.53 -23.73
CA GLU A 159 -8.18 -4.20 -23.72
C GLU A 159 -6.78 -4.20 -23.11
N TRP A 160 -6.59 -4.93 -22.01
CA TRP A 160 -5.31 -5.08 -21.35
C TRP A 160 -4.29 -5.79 -22.24
N LYS A 161 -4.70 -6.82 -22.98
CA LYS A 161 -3.84 -7.48 -23.97
C LYS A 161 -3.45 -6.56 -25.12
N ASN A 162 -4.38 -5.72 -25.58
CA ASN A 162 -4.10 -4.72 -26.61
C ASN A 162 -3.10 -3.66 -26.13
N ILE A 163 -3.16 -3.27 -24.85
CA ILE A 163 -2.25 -2.28 -24.26
C ILE A 163 -0.86 -2.87 -23.99
N THR A 164 -0.82 -4.05 -23.37
CA THR A 164 0.43 -4.67 -22.89
C THR A 164 1.15 -5.44 -23.99
N GLY A 165 0.43 -5.98 -24.97
CA GLY A 165 0.95 -6.94 -25.95
C GLY A 165 1.26 -8.33 -25.38
N ASP A 166 1.39 -8.49 -24.07
CA ASP A 166 1.89 -9.73 -23.44
C ASP A 166 0.94 -10.37 -22.42
N SER A 167 -0.01 -9.64 -21.83
CA SER A 167 -0.90 -10.17 -20.78
C SER A 167 -2.38 -9.91 -21.05
N HIS A 168 -3.21 -10.91 -20.77
CA HIS A 168 -4.68 -10.80 -20.70
C HIS A 168 -5.18 -11.15 -19.29
N VAL A 169 -4.27 -11.36 -18.34
CA VAL A 169 -4.59 -11.86 -17.00
C VAL A 169 -5.06 -10.68 -16.16
N VAL A 170 -6.36 -10.70 -15.86
CA VAL A 170 -7.05 -9.71 -15.05
C VAL A 170 -8.00 -10.43 -14.09
N ASP A 171 -8.32 -9.80 -12.96
CA ASP A 171 -9.40 -10.21 -12.06
C ASP A 171 -10.27 -8.98 -11.79
N VAL A 172 -11.60 -9.16 -11.81
CA VAL A 172 -12.56 -8.11 -11.44
C VAL A 172 -13.64 -8.73 -10.57
N ARG A 173 -13.79 -8.23 -9.35
CA ARG A 173 -14.80 -8.72 -8.42
C ARG A 173 -15.32 -7.61 -7.50
N PRO A 174 -16.57 -7.70 -7.03
CA PRO A 174 -17.11 -6.72 -6.09
C PRO A 174 -16.40 -6.82 -4.74
N ILE A 175 -16.18 -5.67 -4.11
CA ILE A 175 -15.79 -5.59 -2.69
C ILE A 175 -17.07 -5.47 -1.87
N SER A 176 -17.18 -6.24 -0.78
CA SER A 176 -18.33 -6.19 0.12
C SER A 176 -18.53 -4.78 0.66
N GLN A 177 -19.77 -4.28 0.61
CA GLN A 177 -20.11 -2.98 1.21
C GLN A 177 -20.32 -3.07 2.72
N GLU A 178 -20.64 -4.25 3.24
CA GLU A 178 -20.75 -4.52 4.68
C GLU A 178 -19.37 -4.59 5.33
N ASN A 179 -18.37 -5.09 4.58
CA ASN A 179 -16.99 -5.19 5.04
C ASN A 179 -15.98 -4.72 3.98
N PRO A 180 -15.99 -3.42 3.63
CA PRO A 180 -15.11 -2.87 2.59
C PRO A 180 -13.65 -2.91 2.99
N VAL A 181 -13.37 -2.92 4.31
CA VAL A 181 -12.03 -3.02 4.89
C VAL A 181 -11.28 -4.23 4.32
N THR A 182 -11.93 -5.37 4.12
CA THR A 182 -11.27 -6.56 3.53
C THR A 182 -10.73 -6.32 2.13
N GLY A 183 -11.49 -5.68 1.24
CA GLY A 183 -11.04 -5.37 -0.12
C GLY A 183 -9.98 -4.27 -0.14
N PHE A 184 -10.12 -3.26 0.72
CA PHE A 184 -9.10 -2.22 0.88
C PHE A 184 -7.81 -2.79 1.46
N LEU A 185 -7.89 -3.72 2.41
CA LEU A 185 -6.74 -4.45 2.94
C LEU A 185 -6.00 -5.16 1.82
N GLU A 186 -6.68 -5.79 0.87
CA GLU A 186 -6.00 -6.48 -0.24
C GLU A 186 -5.12 -5.53 -1.06
N VAL A 187 -5.57 -4.30 -1.30
CA VAL A 187 -4.76 -3.28 -1.98
C VAL A 187 -3.61 -2.79 -1.09
N PHE A 188 -3.88 -2.39 0.16
CA PHE A 188 -2.86 -1.72 0.99
C PHE A 188 -1.94 -2.63 1.81
N LYS A 189 -2.34 -3.89 2.07
CA LYS A 189 -1.56 -4.87 2.83
C LYS A 189 -0.27 -5.26 2.10
N TYR A 190 -0.31 -5.31 0.77
CA TYR A 190 0.82 -5.79 -0.05
C TYR A 190 1.57 -4.70 -0.83
N ALA A 191 1.00 -3.49 -0.94
CA ALA A 191 1.60 -2.31 -1.57
C ALA A 191 3.04 -1.96 -1.12
N VAL A 192 3.47 -2.53 0.01
CA VAL A 192 4.73 -2.23 0.70
C VAL A 192 5.44 -3.48 1.23
N LYS A 193 4.91 -4.69 1.01
CA LYS A 193 5.37 -5.92 1.68
C LYS A 193 6.38 -6.71 0.85
N PHE A 194 7.47 -6.06 0.48
CA PHE A 194 8.61 -6.71 -0.17
C PHE A 194 9.31 -7.74 0.73
N SER A 195 9.16 -7.61 2.05
CA SER A 195 9.83 -8.43 3.07
C SER A 195 9.30 -9.86 3.22
N ASP A 196 8.24 -10.23 2.50
CA ASP A 196 7.77 -11.62 2.44
C ASP A 196 8.57 -12.46 1.40
N GLN A 197 9.57 -11.86 0.78
CA GLN A 197 10.47 -12.48 -0.20
C GLN A 197 11.85 -12.71 0.40
N PRO A 198 12.70 -13.53 -0.24
CA PRO A 198 14.09 -13.69 0.17
C PRO A 198 14.80 -12.33 0.36
N PRO A 199 15.74 -12.21 1.33
CA PRO A 199 16.43 -10.94 1.61
C PRO A 199 17.11 -10.31 0.39
N GLU A 200 17.70 -11.13 -0.49
CA GLU A 200 18.34 -10.71 -1.73
C GLU A 200 17.36 -10.05 -2.70
N ASP A 201 16.16 -10.63 -2.86
CA ASP A 201 15.09 -10.09 -3.69
C ASP A 201 14.51 -8.82 -3.07
N THR A 202 14.41 -8.76 -1.74
CA THR A 202 13.99 -7.55 -1.01
C THR A 202 14.96 -6.40 -1.26
N VAL A 203 16.28 -6.65 -1.15
CA VAL A 203 17.32 -5.63 -1.42
C VAL A 203 17.30 -5.22 -2.89
N HIS A 204 17.15 -6.17 -3.81
CA HIS A 204 17.04 -5.87 -5.24
C HIS A 204 15.82 -4.99 -5.53
N CYS A 205 14.64 -5.36 -5.03
CA CYS A 205 13.41 -4.57 -5.16
C CYS A 205 13.58 -3.16 -4.62
N TRP A 206 14.14 -3.01 -3.42
CA TRP A 206 14.38 -1.70 -2.84
C TRP A 206 15.30 -0.84 -3.71
N ARG A 207 16.44 -1.37 -4.16
CA ARG A 207 17.37 -0.63 -5.01
C ARG A 207 16.74 -0.19 -6.33
N THR A 208 15.92 -1.06 -6.92
CA THR A 208 15.27 -0.82 -8.20
C THR A 208 14.08 0.14 -8.09
N LEU A 209 13.31 0.07 -7.00
CA LEU A 209 11.99 0.71 -6.88
C LEU A 209 11.90 1.85 -5.85
N ALA A 210 12.93 2.12 -5.05
CA ALA A 210 12.88 3.15 -3.99
C ALA A 210 12.51 4.56 -4.47
N SER A 211 12.81 4.90 -5.72
CA SER A 211 12.48 6.18 -6.35
C SER A 211 11.15 6.18 -7.10
N LYS A 212 10.44 5.04 -7.12
CA LYS A 212 9.20 4.87 -7.90
C LYS A 212 7.98 5.12 -7.02
N ARG A 213 6.91 5.59 -7.68
CA ARG A 213 5.61 5.74 -7.04
C ARG A 213 4.87 4.40 -7.09
N LEU A 214 4.75 3.75 -5.94
CA LEU A 214 4.11 2.43 -5.82
C LEU A 214 2.63 2.47 -5.43
N ILE A 215 2.09 3.65 -5.11
CA ILE A 215 0.66 3.86 -4.84
C ILE A 215 0.20 5.05 -5.68
N GLY A 216 -0.89 4.86 -6.41
CA GLY A 216 -1.52 5.87 -7.26
C GLY A 216 -3.02 5.97 -6.98
N SER A 217 -3.61 7.11 -7.33
CA SER A 217 -5.07 7.29 -7.30
C SER A 217 -5.52 8.16 -8.47
N ALA A 218 -6.82 8.12 -8.79
CA ALA A 218 -7.47 8.85 -9.86
C ALA A 218 -8.92 9.23 -9.47
N GLY A 219 -9.47 10.21 -10.19
CA GLY A 219 -10.87 10.63 -10.06
C GLY A 219 -11.24 11.06 -8.64
N VAL A 220 -12.40 10.63 -8.17
CA VAL A 220 -13.00 11.06 -6.90
C VAL A 220 -12.18 10.73 -5.64
N PHE A 221 -11.14 9.89 -5.72
CA PHE A 221 -10.19 9.69 -4.61
C PHE A 221 -9.16 10.83 -4.44
N ARG A 222 -9.11 11.79 -5.36
CA ARG A 222 -8.22 12.97 -5.29
C ARG A 222 -8.98 14.18 -4.76
N GLY A 223 -8.33 14.97 -3.91
CA GLY A 223 -8.90 16.21 -3.39
C GLY A 223 -10.04 16.01 -2.38
N VAL A 224 -10.23 14.79 -1.88
CA VAL A 224 -11.21 14.51 -0.82
C VAL A 224 -10.77 15.20 0.46
N VAL A 225 -11.60 16.11 0.94
CA VAL A 225 -11.50 16.70 2.28
C VAL A 225 -12.11 15.68 3.23
N VAL A 226 -11.29 15.15 4.14
CA VAL A 226 -11.74 14.24 5.20
C VAL A 226 -12.09 15.11 6.41
N PRO A 227 -13.34 15.12 6.87
CA PRO A 227 -13.76 15.80 8.10
C PRO A 227 -12.90 15.44 9.31
N GLU A 228 -12.72 16.40 10.23
CA GLU A 228 -11.88 16.24 11.43
C GLU A 228 -12.38 15.09 12.31
N ASP A 229 -13.69 14.88 12.44
CA ASP A 229 -14.30 13.78 13.21
C ASP A 229 -13.95 12.37 12.69
N LEU A 230 -13.58 12.23 11.41
CA LEU A 230 -13.03 10.98 10.85
C LEU A 230 -11.51 10.85 11.06
N MET A 231 -10.83 11.95 11.38
CA MET A 231 -9.40 12.02 11.67
C MET A 231 -9.10 11.98 13.18
N ASP A 232 -10.07 12.36 14.00
CA ASP A 232 -9.98 12.49 15.45
C ASP A 232 -9.75 11.14 16.12
N ASP A 233 -9.19 11.21 17.33
CA ASP A 233 -8.99 10.07 18.20
C ASP A 233 -10.35 9.44 18.52
N PRO A 234 -10.72 8.30 17.89
CA PRO A 234 -12.02 7.69 18.11
C PRO A 234 -12.19 7.20 19.55
N ASP A 235 -11.09 7.16 20.31
CA ASP A 235 -11.05 6.79 21.70
C ASP A 235 -11.16 7.96 22.67
N GLY A 236 -11.19 9.21 22.18
CA GLY A 236 -11.37 10.43 22.98
C GLY A 236 -10.28 10.68 24.02
N LEU A 237 -9.03 10.35 23.70
CA LEU A 237 -7.89 10.36 24.62
C LEU A 237 -7.11 11.67 24.58
N ASP A 238 -7.26 12.50 23.56
CA ASP A 238 -6.41 13.69 23.36
C ASP A 238 -6.42 14.66 24.56
N ASP A 239 -7.55 14.77 25.27
CA ASP A 239 -7.70 15.61 26.48
C ASP A 239 -7.47 14.86 27.80
N LEU A 240 -7.23 13.55 27.77
CA LEU A 240 -7.04 12.76 28.97
C LEU A 240 -5.60 12.84 29.49
N PRO A 241 -5.39 12.90 30.81
CA PRO A 241 -4.04 12.84 31.38
C PRO A 241 -3.40 11.48 31.08
N TYR A 242 -2.09 11.48 30.86
CA TYR A 242 -1.34 10.27 30.52
C TYR A 242 0.02 10.21 31.23
N ALA A 243 0.48 8.98 31.47
CA ALA A 243 1.88 8.69 31.78
C ALA A 243 2.63 8.37 30.49
N THR A 244 3.85 8.88 30.34
CA THR A 244 4.71 8.54 29.19
C THR A 244 5.61 7.37 29.56
N LEU A 245 5.57 6.30 28.76
CA LEU A 245 6.35 5.09 28.96
C LEU A 245 7.38 4.95 27.83
N PHE A 246 8.67 4.96 28.19
CA PHE A 246 9.76 4.77 27.24
C PHE A 246 10.20 3.31 27.26
N TYR A 247 10.22 2.67 26.10
CA TYR A 247 10.69 1.30 25.95
C TYR A 247 11.93 1.25 25.07
N ARG A 248 12.87 0.38 25.44
CA ARG A 248 14.04 0.04 24.62
C ARG A 248 14.09 -1.46 24.36
N PHE A 249 14.30 -1.86 23.12
CA PHE A 249 14.59 -3.25 22.76
C PHE A 249 16.01 -3.59 23.19
N LEU A 250 16.16 -4.62 24.03
CA LEU A 250 17.46 -5.15 24.44
C LEU A 250 17.67 -6.50 23.78
N ARG A 251 18.67 -6.59 22.89
CA ARG A 251 18.97 -7.80 22.12
C ARG A 251 19.35 -8.97 23.02
N GLU A 252 20.16 -8.72 24.06
CA GLU A 252 20.52 -9.76 25.03
C GLU A 252 19.31 -10.37 25.77
N LYS A 253 18.20 -9.63 25.89
CA LYS A 253 16.97 -10.09 26.55
C LYS A 253 15.90 -10.55 25.56
N GLY A 254 16.13 -10.40 24.25
CA GLY A 254 15.16 -10.73 23.20
C GLY A 254 13.85 -9.95 23.27
N GLY A 255 13.80 -8.77 23.91
CA GLY A 255 12.55 -8.08 24.19
C GLY A 255 12.67 -6.61 24.57
N TYR A 256 11.54 -5.91 24.55
CA TYR A 256 11.44 -4.54 25.04
C TYR A 256 11.48 -4.48 26.57
N GLN A 257 12.16 -3.48 27.10
CA GLN A 257 12.23 -3.19 28.53
C GLN A 257 11.75 -1.76 28.76
N LEU A 258 10.94 -1.57 29.80
CA LEU A 258 10.57 -0.23 30.26
C LEU A 258 11.84 0.46 30.76
N ASN A 259 12.20 1.56 30.11
CA ASN A 259 13.31 2.40 30.48
C ASN A 259 12.79 3.43 31.47
N ALA A 260 12.91 3.13 32.76
CA ALA A 260 12.67 4.10 33.82
C ALA A 260 13.83 5.11 33.81
N ARG A 261 13.60 6.26 33.18
CA ARG A 261 14.40 7.46 33.40
C ARG A 261 13.47 8.54 33.94
#